data_AF-A0A4Z2EH97-F1
#
_entry.id   AF-A0A4Z2EH97-F1
#
_cell.length_a   1.000
_cell.length_b   1.000
_cell.length_c   1.000
_cell.angle_alpha   90.00
_cell.angle_beta   90.00
_cell.angle_gamma   90.00
#
_symmetry.space_group_name_H-M   'P 1'
#
loop_
_entity.id
_entity.type
_entity.pdbx_description
1 polymer ?
#
loop_
_entity_poly.entity_id
_entity_poly.type
_entity_poly.pdbx_seq_one_letter_code
_entity_poly.pdbx_strand_id
1 'polypeptide(L)'
;MNNLKKILQMVIDYYTEVLAQEMSDFPLPDLAVVAEHADPVQLGRLLQLVLGCAVRCERKQEYIQIIMTLEESVQHVVMTAIQELMSKEVATPFAELSGDLEQQLRKALEELTQLLAEKEALAQRCQELDIQKAGGLRARFCPVPLGGPPRWSDGQPDPRQTALLCCRSSVARRPVAVLQEERNSLLAENDVLTDRTHQLDAFDDPRTPSGKKHGQLQLQLEAVEEENFRWASDRPSSAKSERAGGRQGRLPDPL
;
A
#
# COMPACT_ATOMS: atom_id res chain seq x y z
N MET A 1 20.21 -45.36 14.98
CA MET A 1 19.87 -44.93 13.61
C MET A 1 18.40 -45.16 13.23
N ASN A 2 17.81 -46.36 13.41
CA ASN A 2 16.43 -46.66 12.96
C ASN A 2 15.34 -45.72 13.50
N ASN A 3 15.47 -45.24 14.74
CA ASN A 3 14.47 -44.33 15.31
C ASN A 3 14.49 -42.95 14.64
N LEU A 4 15.68 -42.42 14.34
CA LEU A 4 15.83 -41.12 13.66
C LEU A 4 15.26 -41.17 12.24
N LYS A 5 15.49 -42.27 11.51
CA LYS A 5 14.91 -42.48 10.18
C LYS A 5 13.38 -42.50 10.23
N LYS A 6 12.79 -43.18 11.23
CA LYS A 6 11.33 -43.21 11.43
C LYS A 6 10.77 -41.83 11.75
N ILE A 7 11.43 -41.08 12.63
CA ILE A 7 11.00 -39.71 12.99
C ILE A 7 11.06 -38.80 11.76
N LEU A 8 12.17 -38.81 11.02
CA LEU A 8 12.31 -38.00 9.82
C LEU A 8 11.25 -38.38 8.77
N GLN A 9 10.99 -39.67 8.57
CA GLN A 9 9.94 -40.12 7.66
C GLN A 9 8.56 -39.59 8.06
N MET A 10 8.16 -39.77 9.34
CA MET A 10 6.87 -39.26 9.82
C MET A 10 6.74 -37.73 9.68
N VAL A 11 7.84 -37.00 9.89
CA VAL A 11 7.87 -35.55 9.71
C VAL A 11 7.65 -35.20 8.23
N ILE A 12 8.37 -35.86 7.32
CA ILE A 12 8.22 -35.66 5.86
C ILE A 12 6.80 -35.98 5.42
N ASP A 13 6.26 -37.13 5.83
CA ASP A 13 4.90 -37.57 5.49
C ASP A 13 3.87 -36.54 5.98
N TYR A 14 4.05 -35.98 7.19
CA TYR A 14 3.19 -34.92 7.72
C TYR A 14 3.27 -33.63 6.87
N TYR A 15 4.46 -33.22 6.44
CA TYR A 15 4.62 -32.05 5.55
C TYR A 15 3.92 -32.25 4.21
N THR A 16 4.03 -33.44 3.61
CA THR A 16 3.47 -33.71 2.29
C THR A 16 1.97 -34.00 2.32
N GLU A 17 1.50 -34.76 3.31
CA GLU A 17 0.11 -35.26 3.37
C GLU A 17 -0.83 -34.32 4.14
N VAL A 18 -0.32 -33.66 5.19
CA VAL A 18 -1.15 -32.82 6.07
C VAL A 18 -0.94 -31.33 5.77
N LEU A 19 0.30 -30.90 5.63
CA LEU A 19 0.61 -29.50 5.31
C LEU A 19 0.54 -29.19 3.81
N ALA A 20 0.44 -30.22 2.96
CA ALA A 20 0.40 -30.13 1.49
C ALA A 20 1.56 -29.28 0.91
N GLN A 21 2.72 -29.29 1.56
CA GLN A 21 3.89 -28.52 1.19
C GLN A 21 4.98 -29.44 0.64
N GLU A 22 5.56 -29.09 -0.51
CA GLU A 22 6.69 -29.85 -1.06
C GLU A 22 7.98 -29.55 -0.27
N MET A 23 8.58 -30.59 0.31
CA MET A 23 9.83 -30.51 1.08
C MET A 23 11.10 -30.34 0.21
N SER A 24 10.95 -30.04 -1.08
CA SER A 24 12.01 -29.93 -2.08
C SER A 24 13.00 -28.79 -1.82
N ASP A 25 12.61 -27.82 -0.99
CA ASP A 25 13.39 -26.60 -0.72
C ASP A 25 14.22 -26.62 0.58
N PHE A 26 14.12 -27.68 1.39
CA PHE A 26 14.82 -27.79 2.68
C PHE A 26 16.01 -28.78 2.64
N PRO A 27 17.20 -28.40 3.15
CA PRO A 27 18.31 -29.32 3.26
C PRO A 27 18.01 -30.37 4.35
N LEU A 28 17.67 -31.59 3.92
CA LEU A 28 17.42 -32.72 4.81
C LEU A 28 18.62 -32.98 5.75
N PRO A 29 18.39 -33.27 7.04
CA PRO A 29 19.46 -33.53 7.99
C PRO A 29 20.14 -34.86 7.68
N ASP A 30 21.48 -34.88 7.74
CA ASP A 30 22.25 -36.12 7.63
C ASP A 30 22.15 -36.94 8.93
N LEU A 31 21.25 -37.93 8.91
CA LEU A 31 20.98 -38.79 10.06
C LEU A 31 22.14 -39.70 10.44
N ALA A 32 23.11 -39.94 9.55
CA ALA A 32 24.29 -40.73 9.88
C ALA A 32 25.22 -39.93 10.81
N VAL A 33 25.46 -38.67 10.46
CA VAL A 33 26.28 -37.76 11.26
C VAL A 33 25.63 -37.47 12.62
N VAL A 34 24.30 -37.33 12.68
CA VAL A 34 23.58 -37.20 13.97
C VAL A 34 23.75 -38.46 14.82
N ALA A 35 23.61 -39.64 14.23
CA ALA A 35 23.65 -40.90 14.97
C ALA A 35 25.05 -41.27 15.46
N GLU A 36 26.10 -40.90 14.72
CA GLU A 36 27.48 -41.29 14.99
C GLU A 36 28.27 -40.23 15.75
N HIS A 37 28.08 -38.95 15.43
CA HIS A 37 28.91 -37.85 15.93
C HIS A 37 28.15 -36.85 16.80
N ALA A 38 26.82 -37.03 16.97
CA ALA A 38 25.95 -36.10 17.69
C ALA A 38 26.15 -34.63 17.24
N ASP A 39 26.35 -34.43 15.93
CA ASP A 39 26.63 -33.12 15.38
C ASP A 39 25.48 -32.14 15.65
N PRO A 40 25.74 -31.00 16.33
CA PRO A 40 24.70 -30.06 16.73
C PRO A 40 24.03 -29.38 15.53
N VAL A 41 24.72 -29.25 14.39
CA VAL A 41 24.16 -28.59 13.20
C VAL A 41 23.11 -29.49 12.55
N GLN A 42 23.41 -30.76 12.31
CA GLN A 42 22.44 -31.71 11.76
C GLN A 42 21.28 -31.98 12.73
N LEU A 43 21.55 -32.03 14.03
CA LEU A 43 20.50 -32.15 15.04
C LEU A 43 19.60 -30.91 15.05
N GLY A 44 20.19 -29.71 14.94
CA GLY A 44 19.47 -28.45 14.81
C GLY A 44 18.50 -28.45 13.61
N ARG A 45 18.95 -28.94 12.45
CA ARG A 45 18.09 -29.08 11.26
C ARG A 45 16.91 -30.02 11.49
N LEU A 46 17.13 -31.16 12.16
CA LEU A 46 16.06 -32.09 12.49
C LEU A 46 15.04 -31.46 13.45
N LEU A 47 15.52 -30.76 14.48
CA LEU A 47 14.67 -30.04 15.44
C LEU A 47 13.90 -28.89 14.78
N GLN A 48 14.53 -28.18 13.83
CA GLN A 48 13.87 -27.14 13.04
C GLN A 48 12.70 -27.70 12.25
N LEU A 49 12.84 -28.85 11.59
CA LEU A 49 11.72 -29.48 10.87
C LEU A 49 10.54 -29.81 11.81
N VAL A 50 10.82 -30.35 12.99
CA VAL A 50 9.81 -30.65 14.02
C VAL A 50 9.14 -29.38 14.55
N LEU A 51 9.91 -28.33 14.80
CA LEU A 51 9.40 -27.01 15.17
C LEU A 51 8.47 -26.47 14.08
N GLY A 52 8.85 -26.61 12.81
CA GLY A 52 8.02 -26.23 11.67
C GLY A 52 6.69 -26.99 11.61
N CYS A 53 6.66 -28.28 11.96
CA CYS A 53 5.41 -29.02 12.12
C CYS A 53 4.55 -28.43 13.25
N ALA A 54 5.17 -28.12 14.40
CA ALA A 54 4.46 -27.62 15.57
C ALA A 54 3.82 -26.24 15.34
N VAL A 55 4.45 -25.37 14.56
CA VAL A 55 3.92 -24.01 14.27
C VAL A 55 2.96 -23.98 13.07
N ARG A 56 2.92 -25.03 12.25
CA ARG A 56 2.01 -25.15 11.10
C ARG A 56 0.83 -26.11 11.32
N CYS A 57 0.81 -26.87 12.42
CA CYS A 57 -0.30 -27.78 12.72
C CYS A 57 -1.60 -27.05 13.10
N GLU A 58 -2.71 -27.78 13.14
CA GLU A 58 -4.04 -27.25 13.50
C GLU A 58 -4.05 -26.59 14.89
N ARG A 59 -3.27 -27.12 15.83
CA ARG A 59 -3.12 -26.63 17.21
C ARG A 59 -1.93 -25.69 17.40
N LYS A 60 -1.43 -25.07 16.33
CA LYS A 60 -0.27 -24.15 16.37
C LYS A 60 -0.35 -23.07 17.44
N GLN A 61 -1.56 -22.59 17.78
CA GLN A 61 -1.74 -21.52 18.74
C GLN A 61 -1.22 -21.88 20.14
N GLU A 62 -1.36 -23.15 20.57
CA GLU A 62 -0.85 -23.61 21.86
C GLU A 62 0.68 -23.62 21.87
N TYR A 63 1.30 -24.10 20.78
CA TYR A 63 2.75 -24.11 20.66
C TYR A 63 3.35 -22.70 20.56
N ILE A 64 2.71 -21.79 19.82
CA ILE A 64 3.13 -20.39 19.72
C ILE A 64 3.03 -19.70 21.09
N GLN A 65 1.96 -19.95 21.84
CA GLN A 65 1.83 -19.43 23.21
C GLN A 65 2.94 -19.94 24.12
N ILE A 66 3.28 -21.23 24.05
CA ILE A 66 4.42 -21.78 24.81
C ILE A 66 5.73 -21.09 24.41
N ILE A 67 5.97 -20.88 23.11
CA ILE A 67 7.17 -20.18 22.63
C ILE A 67 7.25 -18.77 23.24
N MET A 68 6.13 -18.03 23.31
CA MET A 68 6.08 -16.70 23.93
C MET A 68 6.33 -16.69 25.44
N THR A 69 6.28 -17.84 26.13
CA THR A 69 6.64 -17.96 27.55
C THR A 69 8.10 -18.31 27.79
N LEU A 70 8.87 -18.63 26.74
CA LEU A 70 10.30 -18.92 26.84
C LEU A 70 11.11 -17.65 27.12
N GLU A 71 12.39 -17.80 27.45
CA GLU A 71 13.31 -16.67 27.60
C GLU A 71 13.51 -15.94 26.27
N GLU A 72 13.67 -14.61 26.31
CA GLU A 72 13.81 -13.74 25.13
C GLU A 72 14.92 -14.22 24.17
N SER A 73 16.07 -14.61 24.72
CA SER A 73 17.20 -15.16 23.96
C SER A 73 16.82 -16.42 23.16
N VAL A 74 16.01 -17.30 23.74
CA VAL A 74 15.52 -18.52 23.10
C VAL A 74 14.41 -18.21 22.10
N GLN A 75 13.51 -17.28 22.42
CA GLN A 75 12.47 -16.83 21.50
C GLN A 75 13.07 -16.30 20.20
N HIS A 76 14.14 -15.50 20.27
CA HIS A 76 14.82 -14.99 19.08
C HIS A 76 15.37 -16.12 18.20
N VAL A 77 16.04 -17.12 18.78
CA VAL A 77 16.57 -18.27 18.03
C VAL A 77 15.44 -19.07 17.36
N VAL A 78 14.36 -19.32 18.10
CA VAL A 78 13.16 -20.01 17.58
C VAL A 78 12.48 -19.20 16.48
N MET A 79 12.39 -17.88 16.65
CA MET A 79 11.78 -16.99 15.65
C MET A 79 12.60 -16.97 14.37
N THR A 80 13.93 -16.89 14.44
CA THR A 80 14.80 -17.01 13.26
C THR A 80 14.60 -18.35 12.56
N ALA A 81 14.54 -19.45 13.30
CA ALA A 81 14.32 -20.78 12.74
C ALA A 81 12.94 -20.92 12.06
N ILE A 82 11.88 -20.34 12.64
CA ILE A 82 10.54 -20.26 12.04
C ILE A 82 10.55 -19.37 10.80
N GLN A 83 11.25 -18.24 10.85
CA GLN A 83 11.38 -17.34 9.70
C GLN A 83 12.09 -18.05 8.55
N GLU A 84 13.18 -18.77 8.78
CA GLU A 84 13.82 -19.60 7.75
C GLU A 84 12.86 -20.66 7.16
N LEU A 85 12.00 -21.24 8.00
CA LEU A 85 10.96 -22.21 7.63
C LEU A 85 9.80 -21.64 6.82
N MET A 86 9.44 -20.38 7.09
CA MET A 86 8.28 -19.69 6.50
C MET A 86 8.68 -18.75 5.37
N SER A 87 9.95 -18.33 5.28
CA SER A 87 10.41 -17.32 4.32
C SER A 87 10.37 -17.77 2.87
N LYS A 88 10.19 -19.07 2.58
CA LYS A 88 9.88 -19.56 1.22
C LYS A 88 8.40 -19.83 0.93
N GLU A 89 7.55 -20.03 1.95
CA GLU A 89 6.09 -19.96 1.76
C GLU A 89 5.60 -18.51 1.67
N VAL A 90 6.34 -17.58 2.28
CA VAL A 90 6.20 -16.12 2.13
C VAL A 90 7.16 -15.58 1.04
N ALA A 91 7.75 -16.48 0.23
CA ALA A 91 8.41 -16.14 -1.04
C ALA A 91 7.52 -16.47 -2.25
N THR A 92 6.21 -16.28 -2.15
CA THR A 92 5.55 -15.43 -3.16
C THR A 92 5.92 -13.98 -2.83
N PRO A 93 6.09 -13.05 -3.78
CA PRO A 93 6.81 -11.79 -3.60
C PRO A 93 6.14 -10.92 -2.54
N PHE A 94 6.45 -11.14 -1.27
CA PHE A 94 5.84 -10.44 -0.14
C PHE A 94 6.91 -10.02 0.86
N ALA A 95 8.05 -10.70 0.99
CA ALA A 95 9.17 -10.15 1.76
C ALA A 95 9.90 -9.02 0.99
N GLU A 96 10.19 -9.21 -0.31
CA GLU A 96 10.73 -8.13 -1.16
C GLU A 96 9.65 -7.09 -1.50
N LEU A 97 8.40 -7.52 -1.71
CA LEU A 97 7.28 -6.59 -1.95
C LEU A 97 6.80 -5.89 -0.67
N SER A 98 6.93 -6.46 0.54
CA SER A 98 6.58 -5.74 1.78
C SER A 98 7.60 -4.66 2.08
N GLY A 99 8.88 -4.91 1.82
CA GLY A 99 9.90 -3.86 1.87
C GLY A 99 9.64 -2.78 0.81
N ASP A 100 9.33 -3.18 -0.42
CA ASP A 100 8.99 -2.26 -1.51
C ASP A 100 7.67 -1.52 -1.26
N LEU A 101 6.67 -2.15 -0.64
CA LEU A 101 5.37 -1.57 -0.29
C LEU A 101 5.50 -0.62 0.90
N GLU A 102 6.31 -0.94 1.91
CA GLU A 102 6.65 0.01 2.98
C GLU A 102 7.45 1.20 2.44
N GLN A 103 8.36 1.00 1.48
CA GLN A 103 9.08 2.08 0.81
C GLN A 103 8.15 2.92 -0.08
N GLN A 104 7.25 2.30 -0.84
CA GLN A 104 6.22 2.98 -1.63
C GLN A 104 5.25 3.73 -0.73
N LEU A 105 4.87 3.17 0.43
CA LEU A 105 4.02 3.83 1.41
C LEU A 105 4.72 5.05 2.02
N ARG A 106 6.01 4.93 2.40
CA ARG A 106 6.81 6.07 2.89
C ARG A 106 6.94 7.15 1.82
N LYS A 107 7.25 6.76 0.58
CA LYS A 107 7.36 7.69 -0.54
C LYS A 107 6.03 8.37 -0.85
N ALA A 108 4.92 7.64 -0.83
CA ALA A 108 3.58 8.21 -1.03
C ALA A 108 3.17 9.16 0.10
N LEU A 109 3.57 8.88 1.35
CA LEU A 109 3.36 9.78 2.49
C LEU A 109 4.19 11.06 2.37
N GLU A 110 5.44 10.96 1.92
CA GLU A 110 6.30 12.11 1.64
C GLU A 110 5.73 12.96 0.48
N GLU A 111 5.32 12.32 -0.62
CA GLU A 111 4.65 12.98 -1.75
C GLU A 111 3.34 13.66 -1.32
N LEU A 112 2.53 13.00 -0.49
CA LEU A 112 1.29 13.58 0.05
C LEU A 112 1.59 14.79 0.95
N THR A 113 2.63 14.71 1.78
CA THR A 113 3.07 15.83 2.63
C THR A 113 3.53 17.01 1.77
N GLN A 114 4.28 16.74 0.71
CA GLN A 114 4.73 17.76 -0.23
C GLN A 114 3.56 18.40 -1.00
N LEU A 115 2.62 17.60 -1.50
CA LEU A 115 1.41 18.08 -2.17
C LEU A 115 0.51 18.90 -1.24
N LEU A 116 0.42 18.54 0.04
CA LEU A 116 -0.30 19.36 1.03
C LEU A 116 0.38 20.71 1.23
N ALA A 117 1.71 20.77 1.32
CA ALA A 117 2.45 22.02 1.40
C ALA A 117 2.27 22.88 0.13
N GLU A 118 2.28 22.27 -1.05
CA GLU A 118 2.02 22.95 -2.33
C GLU A 118 0.57 23.47 -2.40
N LYS A 119 -0.41 22.66 -1.97
CA LYS A 119 -1.81 23.08 -1.85
C LYS A 119 -1.95 24.27 -0.91
N GLU A 120 -1.29 24.28 0.23
CA GLU A 120 -1.31 25.39 1.18
C GLU A 120 -0.69 26.66 0.57
N ALA A 121 0.45 26.54 -0.12
CA ALA A 121 1.08 27.66 -0.82
C ALA A 121 0.19 28.22 -1.94
N LEU A 122 -0.49 27.35 -2.70
CA LEU A 122 -1.47 27.75 -3.71
C LEU A 122 -2.70 28.39 -3.08
N ALA A 123 -3.21 27.85 -1.97
CA ALA A 123 -4.34 28.43 -1.25
C ALA A 123 -4.00 29.81 -0.68
N GLN A 124 -2.79 30.00 -0.14
CA GLN A 124 -2.28 31.31 0.26
C GLN A 124 -2.22 32.28 -0.92
N ARG A 125 -1.71 31.82 -2.08
CA ARG A 125 -1.65 32.64 -3.30
C ARG A 125 -3.04 32.98 -3.85
N CYS A 126 -4.01 32.07 -3.75
CA CYS A 126 -5.41 32.34 -4.06
C CYS A 126 -6.00 33.39 -3.12
N GLN A 127 -5.76 33.26 -1.81
CA GLN A 127 -6.21 34.23 -0.81
C GLN A 127 -5.60 35.62 -1.05
N GLU A 128 -4.30 35.70 -1.38
CA GLU A 128 -3.65 36.96 -1.75
C GLU A 128 -4.26 37.58 -3.00
N LEU A 129 -4.56 36.78 -4.02
CA LEU A 129 -5.21 37.24 -5.25
C LEU A 129 -6.65 37.71 -4.98
N ASP A 130 -7.39 37.04 -4.10
CA ASP A 130 -8.74 37.46 -3.72
C ASP A 130 -8.71 38.78 -2.93
N ILE A 131 -7.72 38.97 -2.06
CA ILE A 131 -7.46 40.26 -1.39
C ILE A 131 -7.10 41.34 -2.41
N GLN A 132 -6.25 41.05 -3.40
CA GLN A 132 -5.88 42.01 -4.46
C GLN A 132 -7.06 42.37 -5.35
N LYS A 133 -7.92 41.41 -5.70
CA LYS A 133 -9.16 41.64 -6.46
C LYS A 133 -10.14 42.48 -5.65
N ALA A 134 -10.36 42.15 -4.37
CA ALA A 134 -11.21 42.92 -3.47
C ALA A 134 -10.67 44.34 -3.24
N GLY A 135 -9.35 44.50 -3.07
CA GLY A 135 -8.67 45.78 -2.97
C GLY A 135 -8.72 46.59 -4.28
N GLY A 136 -8.63 45.93 -5.43
CA GLY A 136 -8.78 46.53 -6.75
C GLY A 136 -10.21 46.98 -7.06
N LEU A 137 -11.23 46.24 -6.59
CA LEU A 137 -12.63 46.66 -6.61
C LEU A 137 -12.86 47.87 -5.67
N ARG A 138 -12.23 47.88 -4.50
CA ARG A 138 -12.26 49.03 -3.57
C ARG A 138 -11.52 50.26 -4.12
N ALA A 139 -10.43 50.07 -4.86
CA ALA A 139 -9.68 51.13 -5.54
C ALA A 139 -10.40 51.65 -6.81
N ARG A 140 -11.18 50.81 -7.51
CA ARG A 140 -12.09 51.23 -8.59
C ARG A 140 -13.28 52.05 -8.07
N PHE A 141 -13.60 51.93 -6.79
CA PHE A 141 -14.60 52.72 -6.08
C PHE A 141 -13.98 53.76 -5.14
N CYS A 142 -12.78 54.30 -5.45
CA CYS A 142 -12.44 55.62 -4.91
C CYS A 142 -13.44 56.61 -5.50
N PRO A 143 -14.33 57.24 -4.71
CA PRO A 143 -15.28 58.20 -5.25
C PRO A 143 -14.47 59.38 -5.77
N VAL A 144 -14.37 59.51 -7.09
CA VAL A 144 -13.89 60.76 -7.69
C VAL A 144 -14.94 61.80 -7.32
N PRO A 145 -14.60 62.91 -6.64
CA PRO A 145 -15.55 63.97 -6.38
C PRO A 145 -16.02 64.52 -7.72
N LEU A 146 -17.27 64.25 -8.10
CA LEU A 146 -17.92 64.85 -9.25
C LEU A 146 -18.29 66.29 -8.88
N GLY A 147 -17.32 67.21 -8.95
CA GLY A 147 -17.59 68.61 -8.70
C GLY A 147 -16.36 69.49 -8.82
N GLY A 148 -16.16 70.08 -10.02
CA GLY A 148 -15.46 71.35 -10.31
C GLY A 148 -14.01 71.54 -9.85
N PRO A 149 -13.17 72.31 -10.56
CA PRO A 149 -11.83 72.61 -10.07
C PRO A 149 -11.93 73.57 -8.86
N PRO A 150 -11.33 73.25 -7.69
CA PRO A 150 -11.11 74.26 -6.67
C PRO A 150 -9.91 75.11 -7.07
N ARG A 151 -9.98 76.40 -6.77
CA ARG A 151 -8.86 77.35 -6.89
C ARG A 151 -7.81 76.99 -5.84
N TRP A 152 -6.68 76.45 -6.26
CA TRP A 152 -5.56 76.07 -5.38
C TRP A 152 -4.90 77.31 -4.78
N SER A 153 -4.74 77.35 -3.46
CA SER A 153 -3.86 78.28 -2.77
C SER A 153 -2.58 77.55 -2.38
N ASP A 154 -1.45 78.24 -2.53
CA ASP A 154 -0.08 77.72 -2.41
C ASP A 154 0.18 76.96 -1.11
N GLY A 155 0.69 75.72 -1.22
CA GLY A 155 1.32 75.00 -0.11
C GLY A 155 1.00 73.51 0.07
N GLN A 156 0.14 72.89 -0.76
CA GLN A 156 -0.25 71.47 -0.59
C GLN A 156 0.29 70.60 -1.74
N PRO A 157 0.83 69.38 -1.47
CA PRO A 157 1.42 68.57 -2.53
C PRO A 157 0.37 68.19 -3.57
N ASP A 158 0.75 68.31 -4.85
CA ASP A 158 -0.13 68.14 -6.01
C ASP A 158 -0.85 66.77 -5.93
N PRO A 159 -2.19 66.74 -5.89
CA PRO A 159 -2.96 65.50 -5.76
C PRO A 159 -2.74 64.54 -6.94
N ARG A 160 -2.28 65.03 -8.10
CA ARG A 160 -1.86 64.17 -9.21
C ARG A 160 -0.57 63.40 -8.89
N GLN A 161 0.36 64.01 -8.17
CA GLN A 161 1.59 63.34 -7.73
C GLN A 161 1.32 62.32 -6.64
N THR A 162 0.42 62.62 -5.69
CA THR A 162 0.01 61.68 -4.64
C THR A 162 -0.71 60.45 -5.19
N ALA A 163 -1.57 60.63 -6.21
CA ALA A 163 -2.23 59.52 -6.89
C ALA A 163 -1.25 58.64 -7.70
N LEU A 164 -0.26 59.25 -8.37
CA LEU A 164 0.80 58.53 -9.08
C LEU A 164 1.71 57.73 -8.14
N LEU A 165 2.00 58.24 -6.95
CA LEU A 165 2.75 57.54 -5.90
C LEU A 165 1.98 56.33 -5.35
N CYS A 166 0.65 56.44 -5.21
CA CYS A 166 -0.22 55.34 -4.78
C CYS A 166 -0.39 54.25 -5.86
N CYS A 167 -0.47 54.61 -7.14
CA CYS A 167 -0.50 53.64 -8.24
C CYS A 167 0.85 52.94 -8.45
N ARG A 168 1.97 53.63 -8.20
CA ARG A 168 3.33 53.07 -8.32
C ARG A 168 3.67 52.06 -7.21
N SER A 169 3.09 52.18 -6.02
CA SER A 169 3.30 51.21 -4.93
C SER A 169 2.46 49.93 -5.10
N SER A 170 1.30 49.99 -5.76
CA SER A 170 0.45 48.82 -6.02
C SER A 170 0.90 47.95 -7.21
N VAL A 171 1.65 48.50 -8.17
CA VAL A 171 2.17 47.77 -9.36
C VAL A 171 3.63 47.36 -9.14
N ALA A 172 3.95 46.88 -7.94
CA ALA A 172 5.25 46.27 -7.65
C ALA A 172 5.30 44.81 -8.14
N ARG A 173 5.59 44.66 -9.44
CA ARG A 173 6.41 43.62 -10.11
C ARG A 173 6.14 42.11 -9.85
N ARG A 174 5.35 41.49 -10.73
CA ARG A 174 5.78 40.24 -11.41
C ARG A 174 6.08 40.57 -12.88
N PRO A 175 7.26 40.24 -13.43
CA PRO A 175 7.56 40.53 -14.83
C PRO A 175 6.57 39.81 -15.75
N VAL A 176 6.02 40.50 -16.75
CA VAL A 176 5.06 39.95 -17.72
C VAL A 176 5.58 38.66 -18.39
N ALA A 177 6.90 38.53 -18.54
CA ALA A 177 7.56 37.32 -19.03
C ALA A 177 7.27 36.08 -18.16
N VAL A 178 7.28 36.23 -16.83
CA VAL A 178 7.03 35.11 -15.89
C VAL A 178 5.59 34.62 -15.99
N LEU A 179 4.64 35.54 -16.16
CA LEU A 179 3.23 35.19 -16.33
C LEU A 179 2.98 34.50 -17.68
N GLN A 180 3.72 34.90 -18.72
CA GLN A 180 3.62 34.29 -20.03
C GLN A 180 4.19 32.86 -20.04
N GLU A 181 5.25 32.62 -19.27
CA GLU A 181 5.85 31.30 -19.09
C GLU A 181 4.94 30.37 -18.28
N GLU A 182 4.37 30.84 -17.17
CA GLU A 182 3.36 30.10 -16.40
C GLU A 182 2.16 29.71 -17.30
N ARG A 183 1.67 30.63 -18.15
CA ARG A 183 0.59 30.36 -19.10
C ARG A 183 0.94 29.28 -20.13
N ASN A 184 2.15 29.33 -20.69
CA ASN A 184 2.61 28.32 -21.64
C ASN A 184 2.77 26.94 -20.99
N SER A 185 3.29 26.89 -19.76
CA SER A 185 3.44 25.64 -19.01
C SER A 185 2.10 24.98 -18.71
N LEU A 186 1.11 25.78 -18.29
CA LEU A 186 -0.24 25.27 -18.00
C LEU A 186 -0.94 24.73 -19.25
N LEU A 187 -0.73 25.37 -20.41
CA LEU A 187 -1.26 24.87 -21.68
C LEU A 187 -0.66 23.51 -22.05
N ALA A 188 0.66 23.36 -21.91
CA ALA A 188 1.33 22.11 -22.21
C ALA A 188 0.87 20.96 -21.28
N GLU A 189 0.66 21.26 -20.00
CA GLU A 189 0.13 20.28 -19.06
C GLU A 189 -1.31 19.87 -19.40
N ASN A 190 -2.14 20.82 -19.83
CA ASN A 190 -3.51 20.55 -20.26
C ASN A 190 -3.56 19.63 -21.49
N ASP A 191 -2.67 19.82 -22.46
CA ASP A 191 -2.55 18.96 -23.63
C ASP A 191 -2.18 17.52 -23.23
N VAL A 192 -1.20 17.34 -22.33
CA VAL A 192 -0.79 16.02 -21.83
C VAL A 192 -1.93 15.31 -21.08
N LEU A 193 -2.67 16.05 -20.25
CA LEU A 193 -3.83 15.49 -19.54
C LEU A 193 -4.95 15.09 -20.50
N THR A 194 -5.14 15.85 -21.58
CA THR A 194 -6.11 15.54 -22.62
C THR A 194 -5.72 14.25 -23.37
N ASP A 195 -4.45 14.11 -23.75
CA ASP A 195 -3.94 12.88 -24.38
C ASP A 195 -4.03 11.65 -23.46
N ARG A 196 -3.81 11.84 -22.15
CA ARG A 196 -3.94 10.77 -21.17
C ARG A 196 -5.40 10.33 -20.99
N THR A 197 -6.34 11.27 -21.08
CA THR A 197 -7.78 10.98 -21.05
C THR A 197 -8.19 10.17 -22.27
N HIS A 198 -7.75 10.58 -23.46
CA HIS A 198 -8.01 9.84 -24.70
C HIS A 198 -7.40 8.44 -24.72
N GLN A 199 -6.25 8.23 -24.07
CA GLN A 199 -5.68 6.89 -23.90
C GLN A 199 -6.51 6.01 -22.97
N LEU A 200 -7.12 6.58 -21.93
CA LEU A 200 -8.01 5.83 -21.03
C LEU A 200 -9.33 5.47 -21.72
N ASP A 201 -9.93 6.42 -22.45
CA ASP A 201 -11.15 6.16 -23.25
C ASP A 201 -10.92 5.04 -24.31
N ALA A 202 -9.69 4.87 -24.78
CA ALA A 202 -9.35 3.81 -25.72
C ALA A 202 -9.43 2.39 -25.11
N PHE A 203 -9.34 2.23 -23.79
CA PHE A 203 -9.51 0.91 -23.15
C PHE A 203 -10.97 0.44 -23.14
N ASP A 204 -11.92 1.37 -23.13
CA ASP A 204 -13.35 1.07 -23.15
C ASP A 204 -13.88 0.81 -24.57
N ASP A 205 -13.16 1.22 -25.63
CA ASP A 205 -13.55 0.96 -27.02
C ASP A 205 -13.00 -0.38 -27.56
N PRO A 206 -13.85 -1.39 -27.82
CA PRO A 206 -13.44 -2.71 -28.30
C PRO A 206 -12.89 -2.70 -29.74
N ARG A 207 -12.91 -1.56 -30.44
CA ARG A 207 -12.32 -1.42 -31.78
C ARG A 207 -10.82 -1.12 -31.72
N THR A 208 -10.32 -0.60 -30.61
CA THR A 208 -8.90 -0.29 -30.43
C THR A 208 -8.10 -1.55 -30.04
N PRO A 209 -6.78 -1.59 -30.31
CA PRO A 209 -5.93 -2.70 -29.87
C PRO A 209 -5.94 -2.89 -28.34
N SER A 210 -5.98 -1.78 -27.59
CA SER A 210 -6.00 -1.78 -26.12
C SER A 210 -7.32 -2.32 -25.58
N GLY A 211 -8.46 -1.88 -26.10
CA GLY A 211 -9.77 -2.38 -25.71
C GLY A 211 -9.98 -3.85 -26.08
N LYS A 212 -9.47 -4.31 -27.23
CA LYS A 212 -9.46 -5.75 -27.57
C LYS A 212 -8.67 -6.58 -26.57
N LYS A 213 -7.48 -6.11 -26.17
CA LYS A 213 -6.65 -6.79 -25.16
C LYS A 213 -7.34 -6.78 -23.79
N HIS A 214 -7.96 -5.67 -23.42
CA HIS A 214 -8.72 -5.55 -22.17
C HIS A 214 -9.90 -6.54 -22.14
N GLY A 215 -10.73 -6.56 -23.18
CA GLY A 215 -11.84 -7.50 -23.30
C GLY A 215 -11.38 -8.97 -23.34
N GLN A 216 -10.25 -9.26 -23.98
CA GLN A 216 -9.68 -10.62 -23.96
C GLN A 216 -9.26 -11.05 -22.56
N LEU A 217 -8.60 -10.18 -21.79
CA LEU A 217 -8.21 -10.46 -20.41
C LEU A 217 -9.44 -10.61 -19.49
N GLN A 218 -10.48 -9.81 -19.73
CA GLN A 218 -11.74 -9.91 -19.00
C GLN A 218 -12.42 -11.27 -19.21
N LEU A 219 -12.43 -11.78 -20.44
CA LEU A 219 -12.93 -13.13 -20.74
C LEU A 219 -12.08 -14.24 -20.11
N GLN A 220 -10.76 -14.06 -20.04
CA GLN A 220 -9.90 -15.02 -19.34
C GLN A 220 -10.16 -15.04 -17.83
N LEU A 221 -10.44 -13.87 -17.24
CA LEU A 221 -10.81 -13.77 -15.83
C LEU A 221 -12.11 -14.54 -15.54
N GLU A 222 -13.16 -14.32 -16.34
CA GLU A 222 -14.43 -15.03 -16.19
C GLU A 222 -14.27 -16.55 -16.35
N ALA A 223 -13.45 -17.00 -17.30
CA ALA A 223 -13.19 -18.44 -17.48
C ALA A 223 -12.50 -19.07 -16.26
N VAL A 224 -11.53 -18.38 -15.66
CA VAL A 224 -10.85 -18.83 -14.44
C VAL A 224 -11.81 -18.82 -13.25
N GLU A 225 -12.68 -17.81 -13.14
CA GLU A 225 -13.71 -17.75 -12.10
C GLU A 225 -14.72 -18.91 -12.23
N GLU A 226 -15.12 -19.25 -13.46
CA GLU A 226 -16.01 -20.39 -13.72
C GLU A 226 -15.35 -21.73 -13.40
N GLU A 227 -14.06 -21.91 -13.75
CA GLU A 227 -13.31 -23.08 -13.33
C GLU A 227 -13.19 -23.16 -11.80
N ASN A 228 -12.91 -22.05 -11.12
CA ASN A 228 -12.86 -22.00 -9.66
C ASN A 228 -14.21 -22.38 -9.04
N PHE A 229 -15.32 -21.92 -9.62
CA PHE A 229 -16.67 -22.32 -9.21
C PHE A 229 -16.96 -23.81 -9.45
N ARG A 230 -16.50 -24.37 -10.58
CA ARG A 230 -16.61 -25.80 -10.89
C ARG A 230 -15.81 -26.65 -9.90
N TRP A 231 -14.55 -26.30 -9.64
CA TRP A 231 -13.72 -26.95 -8.61
C TRP A 231 -14.33 -26.81 -7.21
N ALA A 232 -14.93 -25.66 -6.89
CA ALA A 232 -15.64 -25.46 -5.63
C ALA A 232 -16.88 -26.37 -5.51
N SER A 233 -17.54 -26.70 -6.63
CA SER A 233 -18.70 -27.58 -6.69
C SER A 233 -18.33 -29.07 -6.64
N ASP A 234 -17.17 -29.45 -7.20
CA ASP A 234 -16.64 -30.83 -7.18
C ASP A 234 -15.89 -31.19 -5.89
N ARG A 235 -15.74 -30.26 -4.93
CA ARG A 235 -15.22 -30.59 -3.59
C ARG A 235 -16.13 -31.64 -2.94
N PRO A 236 -15.59 -32.81 -2.53
CA PRO A 236 -16.40 -33.91 -2.01
C PRO A 236 -17.19 -33.50 -0.76
N SER A 237 -18.44 -33.96 -0.70
CA SER A 237 -19.43 -33.74 0.37
C SER A 237 -19.05 -34.27 1.76
N SER A 238 -17.81 -34.73 1.98
CA SER A 238 -17.35 -35.18 3.30
C SER A 238 -17.37 -34.07 4.36
N ALA A 239 -17.35 -32.79 3.95
CA ALA A 239 -17.53 -31.65 4.85
C ALA A 239 -19.00 -31.40 5.29
N LYS A 240 -19.99 -32.20 4.84
CA LYS A 240 -21.40 -32.06 5.25
C LYS A 240 -21.87 -33.06 6.32
N SER A 241 -21.05 -34.06 6.69
CA SER A 241 -21.47 -35.08 7.68
C SER A 241 -21.29 -34.67 9.15
N GLU A 242 -20.48 -33.67 9.48
CA GLU A 242 -20.18 -33.33 10.90
C GLU A 242 -21.16 -32.35 11.56
N ARG A 243 -22.10 -31.75 10.81
CA ARG A 243 -23.12 -30.85 11.41
C ARG A 243 -24.44 -31.51 11.81
N ALA A 244 -24.62 -32.82 11.61
CA ALA A 244 -25.86 -33.52 11.92
C ALA A 244 -25.79 -34.46 13.15
N GLY A 245 -24.63 -34.64 13.78
CA GLY A 245 -24.44 -35.59 14.90
C GLY A 245 -24.59 -35.05 16.32
N GLY A 246 -24.82 -33.74 16.51
CA GLY A 246 -24.72 -33.07 17.82
C GLY A 246 -26.05 -32.75 18.50
N ARG A 247 -26.94 -33.73 18.75
CA ARG A 247 -28.02 -33.59 19.75
C ARG A 247 -28.14 -34.88 20.58
N GLN A 248 -27.53 -34.91 21.76
CA GLN A 248 -28.19 -35.22 23.04
C GLN A 248 -27.16 -35.34 24.17
N GLY A 249 -26.96 -34.24 24.90
CA GLY A 249 -26.34 -34.21 26.22
C GLY A 249 -27.31 -33.55 27.19
N ARG A 250 -27.90 -34.37 28.06
CA ARG A 250 -28.90 -34.03 29.08
C ARG A 250 -28.27 -33.08 30.13
N LEU A 251 -28.92 -31.96 30.45
CA LEU A 251 -28.63 -31.18 31.66
C LEU A 251 -29.00 -32.02 32.90
N PRO A 252 -28.19 -32.06 33.97
CA PRO A 252 -28.69 -32.46 35.28
C PRO A 252 -29.34 -31.25 35.98
N ASP A 253 -30.54 -31.48 36.52
CA ASP A 253 -31.27 -30.52 37.36
C ASP A 253 -30.52 -30.25 38.68
N PRO A 254 -30.62 -29.02 39.22
CA PRO A 254 -30.04 -28.69 40.52
C PRO A 254 -30.98 -29.07 41.68
N LEU A 255 -30.45 -29.78 42.68
CA LEU A 255 -30.93 -29.78 44.06
C LEU A 255 -29.76 -29.42 44.98
#